data_AF-A0A395V8Q3-F1
#
_entry.id   AF-A0A395V8Q3-F1
#
_cell.length_a   1.000
_cell.length_b   1.000
_cell.length_c   1.000
_cell.angle_alpha   90.00
_cell.angle_beta   90.00
_cell.angle_gamma   90.00
#
_symmetry.space_group_name_H-M   'P 1'
#
loop_
_entity.id
_entity.type
_entity.pdbx_description
1 polymer ?
#
loop_
_entity_poly.entity_id
_entity_poly.type
_entity_poly.pdbx_seq_one_letter_code
_entity_poly.pdbx_strand_id
1 'polypeptide(L)'
;MEFKEFFALMKNRISGGLDVPAFFRDLVAMITEVPEKAWDTPKDPSSKLTKENTLRTYTKRGISAKFAKSIVYNLSPEMFAAFEREL
;
A
#
# COMPACT_ATOMS: atom_id res chain seq x y z
N MET A 1 10.68 13.00 2.54
CA MET A 1 10.43 11.98 3.56
C MET A 1 10.25 10.65 2.85
N GLU A 2 11.00 9.62 3.23
CA GLU A 2 10.90 8.29 2.60
C GLU A 2 9.66 7.53 3.11
N PHE A 3 9.08 6.64 2.29
CA PHE A 3 7.88 5.86 2.69
C PHE A 3 8.06 5.12 4.02
N LYS A 4 9.26 4.56 4.26
CA LYS A 4 9.58 3.84 5.51
C LYS A 4 9.45 4.75 6.75
N GLU A 5 9.83 6.02 6.62
CA GLU A 5 9.82 7.00 7.70
C GLU A 5 8.38 7.46 7.96
N PHE A 6 7.66 7.75 6.88
CA PHE A 6 6.24 8.07 6.91
C PHE A 6 5.42 6.93 7.56
N PHE A 7 5.60 5.70 7.10
CA PHE A 7 4.90 4.54 7.61
C PHE A 7 5.17 4.33 9.10
N ALA A 8 6.42 4.41 9.53
CA ALA A 8 6.79 4.25 10.94
C ALA A 8 6.13 5.34 11.81
N LEU A 9 6.14 6.59 11.35
CA LEU A 9 5.51 7.70 12.05
C LEU A 9 4.00 7.50 12.18
N MET A 10 3.32 7.18 11.08
CA MET A 10 1.87 6.95 11.06
C MET A 10 1.51 5.76 11.94
N LYS A 11 2.22 4.65 11.82
CA LYS A 11 1.96 3.46 12.63
C LYS A 11 2.05 3.77 14.12
N ASN A 12 3.07 4.49 14.55
CA ASN A 12 3.25 4.82 15.97
C ASN A 12 2.16 5.74 16.52
N ARG A 13 1.52 6.56 15.67
CA ARG A 13 0.54 7.56 16.10
C ARG A 13 -0.91 7.08 15.98
N ILE A 14 -1.24 6.36 14.91
CA ILE A 14 -2.63 6.10 14.54
C ILE A 14 -2.98 4.62 14.35
N SER A 15 -2.04 3.68 14.52
CA SER A 15 -2.34 2.25 14.26
C SER A 15 -3.23 1.56 15.29
N GLY A 16 -3.47 2.17 16.46
CA GLY A 16 -4.31 1.54 17.50
C GLY A 16 -3.81 0.16 17.97
N GLY A 17 -2.53 -0.15 17.80
CA GLY A 17 -1.94 -1.44 18.16
C GLY A 17 -2.00 -2.51 17.06
N LEU A 18 -2.56 -2.21 15.88
CA LEU A 18 -2.59 -3.12 14.73
C LEU A 18 -1.18 -3.58 14.35
N ASP A 19 -1.05 -4.80 13.86
CA ASP A 19 0.24 -5.27 13.35
C ASP A 19 0.59 -4.62 11.99
N VAL A 20 1.79 -4.89 11.47
CA VAL A 20 2.28 -4.18 10.26
C VAL A 20 1.37 -4.41 9.04
N PRO A 21 1.01 -5.63 8.67
CA PRO A 21 0.12 -5.88 7.55
C PRO A 21 -1.29 -5.32 7.72
N ALA A 22 -1.89 -5.45 8.92
CA ALA A 22 -3.20 -4.87 9.16
C ALA A 22 -3.17 -3.35 9.02
N PHE A 23 -2.21 -2.68 9.66
CA PHE A 23 -2.07 -1.23 9.54
C PHE A 23 -1.73 -0.76 8.12
N PHE A 24 -0.94 -1.55 7.37
CA PHE A 24 -0.65 -1.23 5.97
C PHE A 24 -1.93 -1.21 5.13
N ARG A 25 -2.85 -2.15 5.38
CA ARG A 25 -4.13 -2.18 4.67
C ARG A 25 -4.99 -0.97 4.99
N ASP A 26 -5.08 -0.63 6.27
CA ASP A 26 -5.80 0.56 6.71
C ASP A 26 -5.21 1.83 6.09
N LEU A 27 -3.88 1.94 6.06
CA LEU A 27 -3.20 3.09 5.47
C LEU A 27 -3.49 3.24 3.98
N VAL A 28 -3.53 2.13 3.22
CA VAL A 28 -3.88 2.17 1.80
C VAL A 28 -5.37 2.51 1.63
N ALA A 29 -6.25 1.92 2.44
CA ALA A 29 -7.69 2.21 2.39
C ALA A 29 -8.03 3.67 2.75
N MET A 30 -7.18 4.35 3.52
CA MET A 30 -7.34 5.79 3.80
C MET A 30 -7.07 6.69 2.58
N ILE A 31 -6.25 6.23 1.63
CA ILE A 31 -5.80 7.05 0.49
C ILE A 31 -6.32 6.57 -0.86
N THR A 32 -6.96 5.39 -0.92
CA THR A 32 -7.52 4.84 -2.16
C THR A 32 -8.64 3.84 -1.88
N GLU A 33 -9.61 3.77 -2.80
CA GLU A 33 -10.69 2.79 -2.80
C GLU A 33 -10.30 1.46 -3.47
N VAL A 34 -9.05 1.34 -3.97
CA VAL A 34 -8.59 0.15 -4.68
C VAL A 34 -8.52 -1.05 -3.72
N PRO A 35 -9.32 -2.12 -3.95
CA PRO A 35 -9.36 -3.26 -3.03
C PRO A 35 -8.07 -4.08 -3.09
N GLU A 36 -7.72 -4.74 -1.98
CA GLU A 36 -6.46 -5.51 -1.87
C GLU A 36 -6.28 -6.57 -2.97
N LYS A 37 -7.37 -7.15 -3.49
CA LYS A 37 -7.31 -8.10 -4.62
C LYS A 37 -6.70 -7.52 -5.90
N ALA A 38 -6.77 -6.20 -6.07
CA ALA A 38 -6.21 -5.47 -7.18
C ALA A 38 -4.76 -5.02 -6.93
N TRP A 39 -4.24 -5.20 -5.72
CA TRP A 39 -2.85 -4.94 -5.42
C TRP A 39 -2.04 -6.08 -6.01
N ASP A 40 -1.16 -5.76 -6.96
CA ASP A 40 -0.39 -6.72 -7.76
C ASP A 40 0.76 -7.38 -6.96
N THR A 41 0.44 -7.78 -5.73
CA THR A 41 1.22 -8.55 -4.74
C THR A 41 1.27 -10.03 -5.15
N PRO A 42 2.16 -10.87 -4.58
CA PRO A 42 2.37 -12.24 -5.04
C PRO A 42 1.05 -13.01 -5.17
N LYS A 43 0.73 -13.38 -6.42
CA LYS A 43 -0.47 -14.15 -6.79
C LYS A 43 -0.19 -15.65 -6.85
N ASP A 44 1.09 -16.02 -6.89
CA ASP A 44 1.54 -17.38 -7.12
C ASP A 44 1.47 -18.21 -5.82
N PRO A 45 0.56 -19.20 -5.73
CA PRO A 45 0.44 -20.07 -4.56
C PRO A 45 1.68 -20.93 -4.31
N SER A 46 2.52 -21.15 -5.33
CA SER A 46 3.77 -21.92 -5.23
C SER A 46 4.93 -21.10 -4.66
N SER A 47 4.79 -19.77 -4.61
CA SER A 47 5.78 -18.90 -4.00
C SER A 47 5.75 -19.01 -2.48
N LYS A 48 6.93 -19.07 -1.86
CA LYS A 48 7.06 -18.94 -0.39
C LYS A 48 6.75 -17.51 0.10
N LEU A 49 6.56 -16.55 -0.82
CA LEU A 49 6.23 -15.17 -0.50
C LEU A 49 4.72 -15.03 -0.27
N THR A 50 4.34 -14.89 1.00
CA THR A 50 2.96 -14.54 1.38
C THR A 50 2.72 -13.04 1.21
N LYS A 51 1.46 -12.64 1.02
CA LYS A 51 1.06 -11.22 1.01
C LYS A 51 1.54 -10.49 2.25
N GLU A 52 1.38 -11.10 3.42
CA GLU A 52 1.86 -10.58 4.71
C GLU A 52 3.36 -10.26 4.69
N ASN A 53 4.18 -11.18 4.17
CA ASN A 53 5.63 -10.98 4.06
C ASN A 53 5.96 -9.86 3.08
N THR A 54 5.20 -9.73 1.99
CA THR A 54 5.35 -8.63 1.03
C THR A 54 5.05 -7.27 1.68
N LEU A 55 3.93 -7.14 2.39
CA LEU A 55 3.56 -5.90 3.07
C LEU A 55 4.62 -5.49 4.10
N ARG A 56 5.11 -6.45 4.91
CA ARG A 56 6.22 -6.23 5.85
C ARG A 56 7.53 -5.83 5.16
N THR A 57 7.74 -6.23 3.92
CA THR A 57 8.93 -5.86 3.15
C THR A 57 8.83 -4.42 2.64
N TYR A 58 7.65 -3.97 2.22
CA TYR A 58 7.44 -2.60 1.76
C TYR A 58 7.68 -1.56 2.85
N THR A 59 7.38 -1.87 4.11
CA THR A 59 7.67 -0.94 5.22
C THR A 59 9.16 -0.76 5.48
N LYS A 60 9.99 -1.71 5.04
CA LYS A 60 11.45 -1.66 5.19
C LYS A 60 12.16 -1.09 3.96
N ARG A 61 11.70 -1.48 2.77
CA ARG A 61 12.37 -1.21 1.47
C ARG A 61 11.65 -0.17 0.61
N GLY A 62 10.48 0.29 1.02
CA GLY A 62 9.60 1.12 0.20
C GLY A 62 8.65 0.28 -0.66
N ILE A 63 7.60 0.93 -1.16
CA ILE A 63 6.65 0.32 -2.10
C ILE A 63 7.30 0.10 -3.46
N SER A 64 7.03 -1.06 -4.07
CA SER A 64 7.53 -1.33 -5.42
C SER A 64 6.79 -0.48 -6.47
N ALA A 65 7.47 -0.13 -7.56
CA ALA A 65 6.83 0.55 -8.69
C ALA A 65 5.65 -0.25 -9.26
N LYS A 66 5.72 -1.59 -9.23
CA LYS A 66 4.64 -2.48 -9.65
C LYS A 66 3.39 -2.34 -8.77
N PHE A 67 3.58 -2.31 -7.45
CA PHE A 67 2.50 -2.05 -6.49
C PHE A 67 1.90 -0.66 -6.71
N ALA A 68 2.73 0.39 -6.80
CA ALA A 68 2.26 1.76 -7.03
C ALA A 68 1.44 1.86 -8.33
N LYS A 69 1.96 1.28 -9.43
CA LYS A 69 1.23 1.18 -10.71
C LYS A 69 -0.11 0.47 -10.55
N SER A 70 -0.17 -0.63 -9.78
CA SER A 70 -1.43 -1.34 -9.57
C SER A 70 -2.47 -0.49 -8.85
N ILE A 71 -2.06 0.43 -7.96
CA ILE A 71 -2.99 1.39 -7.36
C ILE A 71 -3.43 2.42 -8.41
N VAL A 72 -2.46 3.09 -9.06
CA VAL A 72 -2.74 4.17 -10.03
C VAL A 72 -3.62 3.69 -11.20
N TYR A 73 -3.35 2.51 -11.76
CA TYR A 73 -4.14 1.96 -12.88
C TYR A 73 -5.54 1.53 -12.50
N ASN A 74 -5.82 1.29 -11.21
CA ASN A 74 -7.16 1.00 -10.72
C ASN A 74 -7.87 2.25 -10.19
N LEU A 75 -7.24 3.44 -10.29
CA LEU A 75 -7.97 4.68 -10.08
C LEU A 75 -8.92 4.89 -11.26
N SER A 76 -10.16 5.28 -10.99
CA SER A 76 -11.05 5.72 -12.07
C SER A 76 -10.46 6.97 -12.73
N PRO A 77 -10.76 7.24 -14.01
CA PRO A 77 -10.29 8.45 -14.69
C PRO A 77 -10.60 9.74 -13.92
N GLU A 78 -11.73 9.79 -13.22
CA GLU A 78 -12.14 10.91 -12.36
C GLU A 78 -11.21 11.06 -11.14
N MET A 79 -10.85 9.96 -10.47
CA MET A 79 -9.92 9.98 -9.34
C MET A 79 -8.49 10.30 -9.79
N PHE A 80 -8.08 9.82 -10.95
CA PHE A 80 -6.78 10.15 -11.53
C PHE A 80 -6.67 11.64 -11.89
N ALA A 81 -7.71 12.20 -12.54
CA ALA A 81 -7.77 13.62 -12.86
C ALA A 81 -7.86 14.52 -11.63
N ALA A 82 -8.47 14.06 -10.53
CA ALA A 82 -8.45 14.77 -9.25
C ALA A 82 -7.04 14.77 -8.63
N PHE A 83 -6.36 13.62 -8.64
CA PHE A 83 -4.99 13.49 -8.15
C PHE A 83 -4.00 14.37 -8.91
N GLU A 84 -4.08 14.46 -10.24
CA GLU A 84 -3.22 15.35 -11.04
C GLU A 84 -3.39 16.84 -10.73
N ARG A 85 -4.56 17.27 -10.25
CA ARG A 85 -4.82 18.68 -9.90
C ARG A 85 -4.24 19.10 -8.55
N GLU A 86 -3.93 18.13 -7.69
CA GLU A 86 -3.38 18.36 -6.34
C GLU A 86 -1.85 18.21 -6.29
N LEU A 87 -1.21 17.83 -7.40
CA LEU A 87 0.24 17.79 -7.60
C LEU A 87 0.77 19.14 -8.13
#